data_AF-A0A8J9RZ58-F1
#
_entry.id   AF-A0A8J9RZ58-F1
#
_cell.length_a   1.000
_cell.length_b   1.000
_cell.length_c   1.000
_cell.angle_alpha   90.00
_cell.angle_beta   90.00
_cell.angle_gamma   90.00
#
_symmetry.space_group_name_H-M   'P 1'
#
loop_
_entity.id
_entity.type
_entity.pdbx_description
1 polymer ?
#
loop_
_entity_poly.entity_id
_entity_poly.type
_entity_poly.pdbx_seq_one_letter_code
_entity_poly.pdbx_strand_id
1 'polypeptide(L)'
;MALAVSGGFLAGYYVSRILSTSSKSVVPDASSEMDSPHTNGSSNSDAQKFDAQYAQKENSGSAGNGHLEEAGEESLVLALLVRLDLQLSAGTTAKHCSTACLGQFKKLYKIKSAELRQWELTNGRKVCLGVNEEEELLGIQAAARAKGIPTRTVIDERSRKVVLALGPAPVRELNPLLSELKEL
;
A
#
# COMPACT_ATOMS: atom_id res chain seq x y z
N MET A 1 -4.58 -10.40 -67.50
CA MET A 1 -5.16 -11.01 -66.28
C MET A 1 -4.02 -11.29 -65.31
N ALA A 2 -3.95 -10.57 -64.19
CA ALA A 2 -3.12 -10.94 -63.04
C ALA A 2 -3.87 -10.52 -61.77
N LEU A 3 -4.04 -11.49 -60.87
CA LEU A 3 -4.96 -11.50 -59.75
C LEU A 3 -4.37 -10.90 -58.47
N ALA A 4 -5.27 -10.30 -57.68
CA ALA A 4 -5.42 -10.30 -56.22
C ALA A 4 -4.13 -10.31 -55.34
N VAL A 5 -3.80 -9.26 -54.58
CA VAL A 5 -4.43 -8.75 -53.33
C VAL A 5 -4.01 -9.52 -52.07
N SER A 6 -3.40 -8.74 -51.15
CA SER A 6 -3.40 -8.79 -49.68
C SER A 6 -2.66 -9.89 -48.90
N GLY A 7 -1.71 -9.44 -48.06
CA GLY A 7 -1.90 -9.53 -46.60
C GLY A 7 -0.97 -10.46 -45.81
N GLY A 8 -0.22 -9.86 -44.87
CA GLY A 8 -0.03 -10.46 -43.54
C GLY A 8 1.37 -10.97 -43.15
N PHE A 9 2.19 -10.08 -42.60
CA PHE A 9 3.32 -10.41 -41.72
C PHE A 9 2.81 -11.10 -40.43
N LEU A 10 2.82 -12.43 -40.35
CA LEU A 10 2.47 -13.18 -39.12
C LEU A 10 3.20 -14.53 -38.98
N ALA A 11 4.34 -14.72 -39.65
CA ALA A 11 5.09 -15.99 -39.63
C ALA A 11 6.36 -15.96 -38.74
N GLY A 12 6.40 -15.10 -37.71
CA GLY A 12 7.63 -14.74 -37.00
C GLY A 12 7.83 -15.28 -35.57
N TYR A 13 6.92 -16.05 -34.96
CA TYR A 13 6.98 -16.26 -33.49
C TYR A 13 6.99 -17.70 -32.97
N TYR A 14 6.95 -18.73 -33.83
CA TYR A 14 6.74 -20.11 -33.37
C TYR A 14 7.93 -21.08 -33.48
N VAL A 15 9.11 -20.63 -33.91
CA VAL A 15 10.30 -21.50 -34.04
C VAL A 15 11.45 -20.96 -33.19
N SER A 16 11.31 -20.96 -31.86
CA SER A 16 12.47 -20.72 -30.96
C SER A 16 12.37 -21.38 -29.59
N ARG A 17 11.54 -22.43 -29.44
CA ARG A 17 11.45 -23.14 -28.16
C ARG A 17 11.43 -24.66 -28.25
N ILE A 18 12.06 -25.18 -29.30
CA ILE A 18 12.44 -26.58 -29.42
C ILE A 18 13.94 -26.54 -29.69
N LEU A 19 14.73 -27.28 -28.90
CA LEU A 19 16.21 -27.25 -28.79
C LEU A 19 16.76 -26.41 -27.62
N SER A 20 16.38 -26.76 -26.40
CA SER A 20 17.39 -26.80 -25.33
C SER A 20 17.16 -28.06 -24.50
N THR A 21 17.82 -29.12 -24.92
CA THR A 21 17.99 -30.37 -24.18
C THR A 21 19.18 -30.21 -23.24
N SER A 22 18.92 -30.20 -21.93
CA SER A 22 19.92 -30.54 -20.92
C SER A 22 19.25 -31.40 -19.84
N SER A 23 19.99 -32.41 -19.41
CA SER A 23 19.52 -33.74 -19.02
C SER A 23 19.41 -33.95 -17.49
N LYS A 24 18.65 -35.00 -17.10
CA LYS A 24 18.56 -35.72 -15.80
C LYS A 24 17.55 -35.13 -14.79
N SER A 25 16.68 -35.89 -14.10
CA SER A 25 16.45 -37.34 -13.95
C SER A 25 15.19 -37.61 -13.08
N VAL A 26 14.49 -38.73 -13.37
CA VAL A 26 13.59 -39.55 -12.51
C VAL A 26 12.16 -39.04 -12.20
N VAL A 27 11.18 -39.80 -12.74
CA VAL A 27 9.72 -39.86 -12.46
C VAL A 27 9.42 -40.76 -11.23
N PRO A 28 8.19 -40.98 -10.72
CA PRO A 28 6.84 -40.52 -11.17
C PRO A 28 5.90 -40.03 -10.03
N ASP A 29 4.84 -39.29 -10.36
CA ASP A 29 3.51 -39.62 -9.80
C ASP A 29 2.37 -39.11 -10.69
N ALA A 30 1.25 -39.79 -10.58
CA ALA A 30 0.26 -40.03 -11.61
C ALA A 30 -0.77 -38.91 -11.85
N SER A 31 -1.25 -38.91 -13.10
CA SER A 31 -2.60 -38.53 -13.56
C SER A 31 -3.16 -37.16 -13.20
N SER A 32 -3.14 -36.25 -14.17
CA SER A 32 -4.25 -35.33 -14.39
C SER A 32 -4.65 -35.38 -15.86
N GLU A 33 -5.80 -36.01 -16.12
CA GLU A 33 -6.49 -35.93 -17.40
C GLU A 33 -6.88 -34.49 -17.70
N MET A 34 -6.77 -34.14 -18.97
CA MET A 34 -7.13 -32.85 -19.55
C MET A 34 -8.62 -32.91 -19.90
N ASP A 35 -9.40 -31.92 -19.47
CA ASP A 35 -10.67 -31.63 -20.13
C ASP A 35 -10.75 -30.15 -20.53
N SER A 36 -11.26 -29.94 -21.74
CA SER A 36 -11.23 -28.67 -22.48
C SER A 36 -12.50 -27.85 -22.22
N PRO A 37 -12.45 -26.51 -22.25
CA PRO A 37 -13.61 -25.69 -21.92
C PRO A 37 -14.58 -25.57 -23.10
N HIS A 38 -15.80 -26.06 -22.91
CA HIS A 38 -16.96 -25.72 -23.72
C HIS A 38 -17.51 -24.34 -23.32
N THR A 39 -17.75 -23.49 -24.31
CA THR A 39 -18.26 -22.14 -24.17
C THR A 39 -19.80 -22.14 -24.12
N ASN A 40 -20.41 -21.52 -23.10
CA ASN A 40 -21.46 -20.48 -23.24
C ASN A 40 -22.18 -20.18 -21.91
N GLY A 41 -22.41 -18.89 -21.66
CA GLY A 41 -23.63 -18.42 -20.99
C GLY A 41 -23.51 -17.98 -19.53
N SER A 42 -23.24 -16.69 -19.35
CA SER A 42 -23.85 -15.78 -18.36
C SER A 42 -24.31 -16.34 -17.01
N SER A 43 -23.62 -16.00 -15.92
CA SER A 43 -24.17 -15.24 -14.78
C SER A 43 -23.17 -15.14 -13.62
N ASN A 44 -23.36 -14.07 -12.86
CA ASN A 44 -22.74 -13.61 -11.63
C ASN A 44 -22.04 -14.62 -10.68
N SER A 45 -21.20 -14.00 -9.83
CA SER A 45 -20.50 -14.49 -8.62
C SER A 45 -19.32 -15.42 -8.83
N ASP A 46 -18.10 -14.90 -8.59
CA ASP A 46 -17.09 -15.53 -7.70
C ASP A 46 -15.75 -14.80 -7.74
N ALA A 47 -15.76 -13.54 -7.31
CA ALA A 47 -14.55 -12.78 -7.00
C ALA A 47 -14.54 -12.40 -5.53
N GLN A 48 -14.71 -13.35 -4.60
CA GLN A 48 -14.57 -13.10 -3.16
C GLN A 48 -14.08 -14.34 -2.41
N LYS A 49 -12.79 -14.35 -2.08
CA LYS A 49 -12.26 -14.91 -0.83
C LYS A 49 -10.97 -14.20 -0.49
N PHE A 50 -11.10 -12.95 -0.08
CA PHE A 50 -10.09 -12.25 0.71
C PHE A 50 -10.72 -12.13 2.10
N ASP A 51 -10.14 -12.80 3.09
CA ASP A 51 -10.72 -12.95 4.43
C ASP A 51 -11.04 -11.58 5.05
N ALA A 52 -12.35 -11.31 5.14
CA ALA A 52 -12.93 -10.11 5.72
C ALA A 52 -13.16 -10.25 7.24
N GLN A 53 -12.20 -10.85 7.96
CA GLN A 53 -12.35 -11.11 9.40
C GLN A 53 -11.57 -10.13 10.31
N TYR A 54 -10.81 -9.18 9.76
CA TYR A 54 -10.09 -8.17 10.55
C TYR A 54 -10.78 -6.79 10.62
N ALA A 55 -12.01 -6.67 10.10
CA ALA A 55 -12.73 -5.41 10.04
C ALA A 55 -13.97 -5.43 10.94
N GLN A 56 -13.80 -5.36 12.26
CA GLN A 56 -14.80 -4.78 13.19
C GLN A 56 -14.33 -4.83 14.66
N LYS A 57 -13.60 -3.78 15.06
CA LYS A 57 -13.84 -3.03 16.29
C LYS A 57 -12.91 -1.85 16.21
N GLU A 58 -13.47 -0.68 15.88
CA GLU A 58 -13.22 0.63 16.48
C GLU A 58 -14.20 1.59 15.77
N ASN A 59 -15.44 1.61 16.30
CA ASN A 59 -16.33 2.76 16.12
C ASN A 59 -16.79 3.17 17.51
N SER A 60 -16.02 4.07 18.11
CA SER A 60 -16.53 4.98 19.12
C SER A 60 -16.13 6.38 18.67
N GLY A 61 -17.06 7.05 17.99
CA GLY A 61 -16.96 8.49 17.81
C GLY A 61 -16.92 9.16 19.18
N SER A 62 -15.78 9.76 19.49
CA SER A 62 -15.65 10.79 20.49
C SER A 62 -14.79 11.88 19.88
N ALA A 63 -15.37 13.06 19.69
CA ALA A 63 -14.66 14.26 19.28
C ALA A 63 -13.78 14.78 20.45
N GLY A 64 -12.77 13.99 20.81
CA GLY A 64 -11.76 14.30 21.82
C GLY A 64 -10.38 14.41 21.16
N ASN A 65 -9.57 15.34 21.62
CA ASN A 65 -8.21 15.58 21.11
C ASN A 65 -7.42 14.25 21.01
N GLY A 66 -6.86 13.99 19.83
CA GLY A 66 -6.18 12.73 19.49
C GLY A 66 -5.05 12.43 20.46
N HIS A 67 -5.20 11.37 21.25
CA HIS A 67 -4.23 11.01 22.27
C HIS A 67 -3.45 9.80 21.79
N LEU A 68 -2.32 10.07 21.12
CA LEU A 68 -1.28 9.08 20.83
C LEU A 68 -0.87 8.28 22.09
N GLU A 69 -1.10 8.84 23.29
CA GLU A 69 -0.78 8.25 24.61
C GLU A 69 -1.64 7.05 25.02
N GLU A 70 -2.74 6.73 24.33
CA GLU A 70 -3.41 5.43 24.60
C GLU A 70 -2.50 4.25 24.19
N ALA A 71 -1.54 4.48 23.30
CA ALA A 71 -0.40 3.59 23.15
C ALA A 71 0.64 3.95 24.21
N GLY A 72 1.17 2.95 24.93
CA GLY A 72 2.33 3.17 25.79
C GLY A 72 3.48 3.81 25.01
N GLU A 73 4.29 4.66 25.65
CA GLU A 73 5.28 5.54 25.01
C GLU A 73 6.25 4.84 24.03
N GLU A 74 6.56 3.56 24.30
CA GLU A 74 7.46 2.71 23.50
C GLU A 74 6.74 1.99 22.33
N SER A 75 5.43 2.15 22.21
CA SER A 75 4.65 1.55 21.12
C SER A 75 4.99 2.23 19.80
N LEU A 76 5.24 1.42 18.77
CA LEU A 76 5.50 1.93 17.44
C LEU A 76 4.18 2.23 16.73
N VAL A 77 4.09 3.42 16.13
CA VAL A 77 2.92 3.86 15.36
C VAL A 77 3.37 4.43 14.02
N LEU A 78 2.58 4.18 12.97
CA LEU A 78 2.72 4.85 11.68
C LEU A 78 1.68 5.97 11.59
N ALA A 79 2.13 7.23 11.60
CA ALA A 79 1.25 8.38 11.45
C ALA A 79 1.08 8.78 9.99
N LEU A 80 -0.16 9.03 9.58
CA LEU A 80 -0.57 9.45 8.24
C LEU A 80 -1.20 10.84 8.35
N LEU A 81 -0.46 11.87 7.95
CA LEU A 81 -0.93 13.25 7.99
C LEU A 81 -1.60 13.60 6.66
N VAL A 82 -2.86 14.02 6.70
CA VAL A 82 -3.70 14.32 5.54
C VAL A 82 -3.99 15.81 5.51
N ARG A 83 -3.81 16.42 4.34
CA ARG A 83 -4.19 17.82 4.13
C ARG A 83 -5.71 18.01 4.06
N LEU A 84 -6.24 18.86 4.93
CA LEU A 84 -7.66 19.17 5.04
C LEU A 84 -8.10 20.29 4.09
N ASP A 85 -7.21 21.23 3.76
CA ASP A 85 -7.49 22.31 2.81
C ASP A 85 -7.86 21.82 1.40
N LEU A 86 -7.43 20.61 1.05
CA LEU A 86 -7.70 19.99 -0.24
C LEU A 86 -9.12 19.41 -0.35
N GLN A 87 -9.87 19.35 0.75
CA GLN A 87 -11.25 18.85 0.82
C GLN A 87 -11.44 17.53 0.05
N LEU A 88 -10.51 16.59 0.26
CA LEU A 88 -10.55 15.28 -0.40
C LEU A 88 -11.75 14.48 0.10
N SER A 89 -12.42 13.77 -0.81
CA SER A 89 -13.45 12.80 -0.41
C SER A 89 -12.84 11.67 0.42
N ALA A 90 -13.63 11.07 1.31
CA ALA A 90 -13.17 9.98 2.17
C ALA A 90 -12.49 8.83 1.39
N GLY A 91 -13.04 8.46 0.23
CA GLY A 91 -12.43 7.44 -0.65
C GLY A 91 -11.08 7.87 -1.23
N THR A 92 -10.94 9.14 -1.60
CA THR A 92 -9.66 9.69 -2.11
C THR A 92 -8.61 9.76 -1.00
N THR A 93 -9.02 10.19 0.20
CA THR A 93 -8.17 10.17 1.39
C THR A 93 -7.71 8.75 1.71
N ALA A 94 -8.61 7.77 1.76
CA ALA A 94 -8.27 6.38 2.01
C ALA A 94 -7.30 5.80 0.96
N LYS A 95 -7.50 6.11 -0.33
CA LYS A 95 -6.58 5.74 -1.42
C LYS A 95 -5.17 6.32 -1.18
N HIS A 96 -5.07 7.61 -0.89
CA HIS A 96 -3.79 8.27 -0.66
C HIS A 96 -3.09 7.77 0.61
N CYS A 97 -3.82 7.59 1.72
CA CYS A 97 -3.31 7.00 2.95
C CYS A 97 -2.77 5.58 2.75
N SER A 98 -3.52 4.75 2.02
CA SER A 98 -3.09 3.38 1.66
C SER A 98 -1.82 3.41 0.81
N THR A 99 -1.74 4.32 -0.16
CA THR A 99 -0.57 4.51 -1.02
C THR A 99 0.64 4.97 -0.22
N ALA A 100 0.46 5.90 0.73
CA ALA A 100 1.49 6.43 1.61
C ALA A 100 2.06 5.32 2.48
N CYS A 101 1.18 4.62 3.21
CA CYS A 101 1.49 3.50 4.09
C CYS A 101 2.25 2.41 3.34
N LEU A 102 1.72 1.92 2.21
CA LEU A 102 2.33 0.80 1.48
C LEU A 102 3.73 1.13 0.98
N GLY A 103 3.96 2.33 0.45
CA GLY A 103 5.32 2.63 -0.02
C GLY A 103 6.26 3.10 1.09
N GLN A 104 5.77 3.55 2.24
CA GLN A 104 6.59 3.73 3.44
C GLN A 104 7.04 2.37 3.97
N PHE A 105 6.11 1.42 4.06
CA PHE A 105 6.37 0.02 4.35
C PHE A 105 7.43 -0.55 3.41
N LYS A 106 7.23 -0.47 2.08
CA LYS A 106 8.20 -0.97 1.10
C LYS A 106 9.57 -0.31 1.22
N LYS A 107 9.63 0.98 1.52
CA LYS A 107 10.88 1.72 1.74
C LYS A 107 11.64 1.14 2.93
N LEU A 108 10.96 0.94 4.06
CA LEU A 108 11.56 0.41 5.28
C LEU A 108 11.87 -1.08 5.22
N TYR A 109 11.04 -1.85 4.51
CA TYR A 109 11.23 -3.28 4.30
C TYR A 109 12.52 -3.56 3.52
N LYS A 110 12.81 -2.76 2.48
CA LYS A 110 14.03 -2.87 1.68
C LYS A 110 15.31 -2.68 2.50
N ILE A 111 15.29 -1.79 3.49
CA ILE A 111 16.43 -1.52 4.36
C ILE A 111 16.46 -2.41 5.61
N LYS A 112 15.51 -3.35 5.75
CA LYS A 112 15.38 -4.27 6.89
C LYS A 112 15.31 -3.53 8.24
N SER A 113 14.57 -2.42 8.29
CA SER A 113 14.34 -1.66 9.53
C SER A 113 13.82 -2.57 10.65
N ALA A 114 14.44 -2.46 11.84
CA ALA A 114 14.04 -3.21 13.02
C ALA A 114 12.69 -2.71 13.55
N GLU A 115 12.49 -1.39 13.51
CA GLU A 115 11.27 -0.70 13.90
C GLU A 115 10.09 -1.17 13.04
N LEU A 116 10.28 -1.34 11.72
CA LEU A 116 9.23 -1.86 10.86
C LEU A 116 8.80 -3.28 11.30
N ARG A 117 9.77 -4.16 11.55
CA ARG A 117 9.47 -5.55 11.95
C ARG A 117 8.74 -5.59 13.30
N GLN A 118 9.21 -4.81 14.27
CA GLN A 118 8.55 -4.73 15.57
C GLN A 118 7.14 -4.16 15.44
N TRP A 119 6.96 -3.12 14.62
CA TRP A 119 5.65 -2.54 14.34
C TRP A 119 4.68 -3.56 13.73
N GLU A 120 5.14 -4.39 12.79
CA GLU A 120 4.33 -5.48 12.22
C GLU A 120 3.93 -6.52 13.27
N LEU A 121 4.84 -6.86 14.19
CA LEU A 121 4.56 -7.79 15.29
C LEU A 121 3.56 -7.20 16.30
N THR A 122 3.49 -5.88 16.42
CA THR A 122 2.55 -5.16 17.30
C THR A 122 1.32 -4.66 16.54
N ASN A 123 0.74 -5.51 15.67
CA ASN A 123 -0.49 -5.25 14.90
C ASN A 123 -0.43 -4.13 13.84
N GLY A 124 0.73 -3.49 13.65
CA GLY A 124 0.90 -2.45 12.65
C GLY A 124 -0.04 -1.25 12.85
N ARG A 125 -0.11 -0.69 14.07
CA ARG A 125 -0.99 0.45 14.41
C ARG A 125 -0.74 1.66 13.50
N LYS A 126 -1.82 2.25 12.98
CA LYS A 126 -1.81 3.44 12.13
C LYS A 126 -2.70 4.50 12.76
N VAL A 127 -2.32 5.76 12.63
CA VAL A 127 -3.14 6.90 13.05
C VAL A 127 -3.24 7.88 11.88
N CYS A 128 -4.42 8.44 11.66
CA CYS A 128 -4.67 9.41 10.60
C CYS A 128 -4.93 10.77 11.24
N LEU A 129 -4.10 11.76 10.94
CA LEU A 129 -4.22 13.10 11.50
C LEU A 129 -4.44 14.13 10.38
N GLY A 130 -5.21 15.16 10.68
CA GLY A 130 -5.47 16.27 9.78
C GLY A 130 -4.45 17.40 9.95
N VAL A 131 -4.00 17.95 8.82
CA VAL A 131 -3.10 19.12 8.73
C VAL A 131 -3.78 20.17 7.86
N ASN A 132 -3.73 21.44 8.27
CA ASN A 132 -4.49 22.49 7.58
C ASN A 132 -3.76 23.03 6.36
N GLU A 133 -2.42 23.08 6.38
CA GLU A 133 -1.65 23.74 5.32
C GLU A 133 -0.47 22.88 4.81
N GLU A 134 0.00 23.16 3.58
CA GLU A 134 1.18 22.48 3.03
C GLU A 134 2.46 22.82 3.78
N GLU A 135 2.60 24.08 4.22
CA GLU A 135 3.79 24.54 4.93
C GLU A 135 3.96 23.81 6.26
N GLU A 136 2.89 23.66 7.03
CA GLU A 136 2.85 22.88 8.26
C GLU A 136 3.27 21.42 8.01
N LEU A 137 2.71 20.78 6.97
CA LEU A 137 3.07 19.42 6.56
C LEU A 137 4.57 19.28 6.27
N LEU A 138 5.15 20.27 5.59
CA LEU A 138 6.58 20.30 5.24
C LEU A 138 7.46 20.58 6.46
N GLY A 139 7.02 21.46 7.37
CA GLY A 139 7.69 21.73 8.65
C GLY A 139 7.80 20.48 9.50
N ILE A 140 6.69 19.75 9.66
CA ILE A 140 6.67 18.46 10.37
C ILE A 140 7.58 17.45 9.68
N GLN A 141 7.56 17.38 8.33
CA GLN A 141 8.45 16.49 7.59
C GLN A 141 9.93 16.79 7.85
N ALA A 142 10.31 18.07 7.85
CA ALA A 142 11.68 18.49 8.11
C ALA A 142 12.11 18.15 9.54
N ALA A 143 11.26 18.45 10.53
CA ALA A 143 11.50 18.13 11.94
C ALA A 143 11.63 16.62 12.18
N ALA A 144 10.77 15.81 11.56
CA ALA A 144 10.83 14.35 11.63
C ALA A 144 12.15 13.81 11.04
N ARG A 145 12.56 14.32 9.87
CA ARG A 145 13.83 13.92 9.23
C ARG A 145 15.04 14.31 10.07
N ALA A 146 15.03 15.48 10.72
CA ALA A 146 16.09 15.89 11.62
C ALA A 146 16.26 14.96 12.83
N LYS A 147 15.17 14.33 13.29
CA LYS A 147 15.18 13.29 14.34
C LYS A 147 15.49 11.89 13.82
N GLY A 148 15.73 11.71 12.52
CA GLY A 148 15.96 10.40 11.91
C GLY A 148 14.69 9.57 11.68
N ILE A 149 13.51 10.14 11.91
CA ILE A 149 12.23 9.44 11.69
C ILE A 149 12.02 9.29 10.18
N PRO A 150 11.76 8.08 9.68
CA PRO A 150 11.60 7.85 8.26
C PRO A 150 10.28 8.44 7.77
N THR A 151 10.33 9.20 6.68
CA THR A 151 9.16 9.88 6.10
C THR A 151 8.93 9.55 4.63
N ARG A 152 7.68 9.66 4.18
CA ARG A 152 7.31 9.59 2.76
C ARG A 152 6.08 10.42 2.45
N THR A 153 6.18 11.25 1.40
CA THR A 153 5.08 12.09 0.93
C THR A 153 4.44 11.44 -0.30
N VAL A 154 3.11 11.49 -0.36
CA VAL A 154 2.32 11.19 -1.55
C VAL A 154 1.97 12.49 -2.25
N ILE A 155 2.11 12.48 -3.56
CA ILE A 155 1.78 13.58 -4.44
C ILE A 155 0.61 13.14 -5.31
N ASP A 156 -0.41 13.98 -5.45
CA ASP A 156 -1.56 13.69 -6.32
C ASP A 156 -1.26 13.99 -7.80
N GLU A 157 -2.26 13.72 -8.65
CA GLU A 157 -2.19 13.95 -10.09
C GLU A 157 -2.01 15.43 -10.46
N ARG A 158 -2.31 16.35 -9.54
CA ARG A 158 -2.13 17.80 -9.70
C ARG A 158 -0.77 18.27 -9.15
N SER A 159 0.14 17.34 -8.87
CA SER A 159 1.46 17.61 -8.30
C SER A 159 1.42 18.29 -6.91
N ARG A 160 0.33 18.12 -6.17
CA ARG A 160 0.18 18.64 -4.80
C ARG A 160 0.58 17.56 -3.80
N LYS A 161 1.31 17.93 -2.76
CA LYS A 161 1.58 17.02 -1.63
C LYS A 161 0.29 16.84 -0.86
N VAL A 162 -0.20 15.61 -0.72
CA VAL A 162 -1.53 15.33 -0.13
C VAL A 162 -1.48 14.60 1.20
N VAL A 163 -0.57 13.63 1.33
CA VAL A 163 -0.43 12.81 2.53
C VAL A 163 1.04 12.62 2.86
N LEU A 164 1.40 12.75 4.14
CA LEU A 164 2.72 12.45 4.67
C LEU A 164 2.65 11.25 5.62
N ALA A 165 3.39 10.19 5.32
CA ALA A 165 3.62 9.09 6.25
C ALA A 165 4.87 9.37 7.10
N LEU A 166 4.75 9.18 8.41
CA LEU A 166 5.82 9.29 9.40
C LEU A 166 5.95 7.97 10.17
N GLY A 167 7.18 7.44 10.24
CA GLY A 167 7.47 6.22 10.99
C GLY A 167 7.38 4.93 10.15
N PRO A 168 7.17 3.76 10.78
CA PRO A 168 6.84 3.58 12.20
C PRO A 168 7.91 4.12 13.14
N ALA A 169 7.49 4.77 14.21
CA ALA A 169 8.37 5.31 15.24
C ALA A 169 7.69 5.26 16.62
N PRO A 170 8.44 5.29 17.73
CA PRO A 170 7.88 5.31 19.06
C PRO A 170 6.97 6.52 19.28
N VAL A 171 5.88 6.34 20.03
CA VAL A 171 4.96 7.43 20.38
C VAL A 171 5.72 8.59 21.04
N ARG A 172 6.69 8.33 21.92
CA ARG A 172 7.51 9.37 22.54
C ARG A 172 8.22 10.30 21.55
N GLU A 173 8.56 9.81 20.36
CA GLU A 173 9.25 10.62 19.33
C GLU A 173 8.28 11.35 18.41
N LEU A 174 7.10 10.76 18.18
CA LEU A 174 6.03 11.31 17.35
C LEU A 174 5.23 12.39 18.08
N ASN A 175 4.95 12.21 19.36
CA ASN A 175 4.06 13.10 20.12
C ASN A 175 4.48 14.59 20.08
N PRO A 176 5.77 14.95 20.25
CA PRO A 176 6.19 16.35 20.14
C PRO A 176 5.99 16.97 18.75
N LEU A 177 5.84 16.15 17.71
CA LEU A 177 5.61 16.61 16.34
C LEU A 177 4.13 16.71 15.99
N LEU A 178 3.27 15.99 16.71
CA LEU A 178 1.88 15.73 16.32
C LEU A 178 0.85 16.22 17.35
N SER A 179 1.30 16.69 18.52
CA SER A 179 0.43 17.09 19.65
C SER A 179 -0.63 18.15 19.32
N GLU A 180 -0.39 19.01 18.32
CA GLU A 180 -1.33 20.07 17.92
C GLU A 180 -2.35 19.60 16.87
N LEU A 181 -2.17 18.40 16.31
CA LEU A 181 -2.99 17.89 15.22
C LEU A 181 -4.19 17.08 15.73
N LYS A 182 -5.27 17.09 14.94
CA LYS A 182 -6.51 16.36 15.25
C LYS A 182 -6.58 15.06 14.47
N GLU A 183 -7.12 14.02 15.09
CA GLU A 183 -7.41 12.74 14.43
C GLU A 183 -8.63 12.87 13.50
N LEU A 184 -8.62 12.10 12.40
CA LEU A 184 -9.63 12.13 11.33
C LEU A 184 -10.67 11.02 11.42
#